data_AF-A0A7X3PHN8-F1
#
_entry.id   AF-A0A7X3PHN8-F1
#
_cell.length_a   1.000
_cell.length_b   1.000
_cell.length_c   1.000
_cell.angle_alpha   90.00
_cell.angle_beta   90.00
_cell.angle_gamma   90.00
#
_symmetry.space_group_name_H-M   'P 1'
#
loop_
_entity.id
_entity.type
_entity.pdbx_description
1 polymer ?
#
loop_
_entity_poly.entity_id
_entity_poly.type
_entity_poly.pdbx_seq_one_letter_code
_entity_poly.pdbx_strand_id
1 'polypeptide(L)'
;MIRRFNRTGRISIPSGRAAVTLRRFDGNGHAVRNGAKTGAPEATWYFDLKLDLDDYPFPPGARLRVEAWRGNAFQRWEWGRVGAQAEPTERYRTLTAVPETSQFRVTVIAADDSGRLLGLADKLRPRLPVESLLPLQPADLGGEVWRLDFGQGDDIVVLKVNREMPDFDRTIRTDPAFRGLVMPQVLRSILERALLVEHEDPGDQEGRWASWFDLARSILPDRDPPSVSHDAPDDEIAQADRWIEGVVAAFSADKVKALDRYREAWRAK
;
A
#
# COMPACT_ATOMS: atom_id res chain seq x y z
N MET A 1 16.02 13.00 23.98
CA MET A 1 17.25 12.20 23.83
C MET A 1 16.94 11.01 22.91
N ILE A 2 17.19 11.15 21.61
CA ILE A 2 16.70 10.19 20.60
C ILE A 2 17.71 9.04 20.45
N ARG A 3 17.23 7.82 20.66
CA ARG A 3 17.99 6.56 20.55
C ARG A 3 18.54 6.39 19.13
N ARG A 4 19.87 6.57 18.96
CA ARG A 4 20.60 6.14 17.76
C ARG A 4 20.64 4.60 17.72
N PHE A 5 19.77 3.99 16.91
CA PHE A 5 19.90 2.58 16.55
C PHE A 5 20.25 2.45 15.06
N ASN A 6 21.54 2.38 14.75
CA ASN A 6 22.05 1.74 13.52
C ASN A 6 23.48 1.26 13.81
N ARG A 7 23.63 -0.04 14.07
CA ARG A 7 24.85 -0.68 14.58
C ARG A 7 25.87 -1.09 13.51
N THR A 8 25.72 -0.64 12.25
CA THR A 8 26.56 -1.12 11.12
C THR A 8 27.27 -0.04 10.31
N GLY A 9 27.11 1.26 10.62
CA GLY A 9 27.74 2.35 9.86
C GLY A 9 27.28 2.48 8.40
N ARG A 10 26.15 1.83 8.04
CA ARG A 10 25.58 1.86 6.69
C ARG A 10 24.99 3.24 6.36
N ILE A 11 25.10 3.64 5.10
CA ILE A 11 24.54 4.88 4.58
C ILE A 11 23.09 4.65 4.15
N SER A 12 22.19 5.52 4.59
CA SER A 12 20.79 5.51 4.13
C SER A 12 20.68 6.12 2.74
N ILE A 13 19.92 5.48 1.85
CA ILE A 13 19.64 5.94 0.49
C ILE A 13 18.16 6.36 0.46
N PRO A 14 17.85 7.66 0.27
CA PRO A 14 16.49 8.16 0.32
C PRO A 14 15.72 7.78 -0.95
N SER A 15 14.38 7.82 -0.87
CA SER A 15 13.46 7.50 -1.97
C SER A 15 13.62 8.37 -3.22
N GLY A 16 14.23 9.56 -3.10
CA GLY A 16 14.60 10.40 -4.24
C GLY A 16 15.73 9.81 -5.11
N ARG A 17 16.58 8.97 -4.51
CA ARG A 17 17.71 8.30 -5.17
C ARG A 17 17.39 6.84 -5.56
N ALA A 18 16.31 6.27 -5.01
CA ALA A 18 15.84 4.92 -5.34
C ALA A 18 14.31 4.89 -5.48
N ALA A 19 13.80 4.58 -6.68
CA ALA A 19 12.37 4.51 -6.94
C ALA A 19 12.02 3.22 -7.69
N VAL A 20 10.96 2.55 -7.23
CA VAL A 20 10.44 1.34 -7.88
C VAL A 20 9.14 1.68 -8.59
N THR A 21 8.95 1.17 -9.80
CA THR A 21 7.69 1.28 -10.56
C THR A 21 7.21 -0.10 -10.94
N LEU A 22 5.90 -0.35 -10.89
CA LEU A 22 5.32 -1.63 -11.30
C LEU A 22 4.65 -1.54 -12.67
N ARG A 23 4.87 -2.57 -13.49
CA ARG A 23 4.20 -2.79 -14.78
C ARG A 23 3.44 -4.10 -14.76
N ARG A 24 2.28 -4.12 -15.40
CA ARG A 24 1.40 -5.29 -15.47
C ARG A 24 1.26 -5.76 -16.91
N PHE A 25 1.38 -7.06 -17.12
CA PHE A 25 1.18 -7.71 -18.42
C PHE A 25 0.10 -8.79 -18.30
N ASP A 26 -0.68 -9.00 -19.36
CA ASP A 26 -1.66 -10.07 -19.43
C ASP A 26 -1.00 -11.43 -19.77
N GLY A 27 -1.78 -12.51 -19.75
CA GLY A 27 -1.30 -13.86 -20.09
C GLY A 27 -0.77 -13.99 -21.54
N ASN A 28 -1.04 -12.99 -22.40
CA ASN A 28 -0.55 -12.92 -23.77
C ASN A 28 0.71 -12.05 -23.90
N GLY A 29 1.26 -11.54 -22.79
CA GLY A 29 2.46 -10.70 -22.79
C GLY A 29 2.23 -9.28 -23.28
N HIS A 30 0.98 -8.80 -23.36
CA HIS A 30 0.71 -7.41 -23.68
C HIS A 30 0.72 -6.56 -22.42
N ALA A 31 1.38 -5.39 -22.50
CA ALA A 31 1.30 -4.40 -21.43
C ALA A 31 -0.16 -3.99 -21.23
N VAL A 32 -0.68 -4.23 -20.04
CA VAL A 32 -2.06 -3.86 -19.71
C VAL A 32 -2.09 -2.36 -19.47
N ARG A 33 -2.57 -1.59 -20.46
CA ARG A 33 -2.91 -0.18 -20.27
C ARG A 33 -4.14 -0.11 -19.35
N ASN A 34 -4.09 0.77 -18.35
CA ASN A 34 -5.05 0.77 -17.26
C ASN A 34 -6.50 1.07 -17.71
N GLY A 35 -7.45 0.36 -17.08
CA GLY A 35 -8.87 0.26 -17.42
C GLY A 35 -9.37 -1.20 -17.44
N ALA A 36 -8.47 -2.16 -17.63
CA ALA A 36 -8.79 -3.58 -17.65
C ALA A 36 -8.65 -4.26 -16.27
N LYS A 37 -9.76 -4.85 -15.80
CA LYS A 37 -9.94 -5.90 -14.77
C LYS A 37 -8.70 -6.17 -13.88
N THR A 38 -8.70 -5.67 -12.66
CA THR A 38 -7.81 -6.11 -11.56
C THR A 38 -8.27 -7.48 -11.04
N GLY A 39 -8.24 -8.49 -11.91
CA GLY A 39 -8.69 -9.82 -11.54
C GLY A 39 -8.44 -10.90 -12.59
N ALA A 40 -7.62 -10.63 -13.61
CA ALA A 40 -7.18 -11.68 -14.51
C ALA A 40 -6.18 -12.58 -13.74
N PRO A 41 -6.48 -13.87 -13.51
CA PRO A 41 -5.65 -14.78 -12.72
C PRO A 41 -4.27 -15.07 -13.36
N GLU A 42 -3.99 -14.54 -14.55
CA GLU A 42 -2.76 -14.78 -15.32
C GLU A 42 -1.87 -13.54 -15.48
N ALA A 43 -2.20 -12.43 -14.82
CA ALA A 43 -1.41 -11.21 -14.99
C ALA A 43 -0.04 -11.32 -14.30
N THR A 44 1.03 -11.15 -15.07
CA THR A 44 2.40 -11.11 -14.55
C THR A 44 2.79 -9.68 -14.26
N TRP A 45 3.34 -9.45 -13.06
CA TRP A 45 3.83 -8.15 -12.65
C TRP A 45 5.34 -8.08 -12.74
N TYR A 46 5.84 -6.96 -13.24
CA TYR A 46 7.25 -6.64 -13.37
C TYR A 46 7.54 -5.38 -12.57
N PHE A 47 8.76 -5.24 -12.07
CA PHE A 47 9.22 -3.98 -11.51
C PHE A 47 10.40 -3.40 -12.29
N ASP A 48 10.41 -2.08 -12.38
CA ASP A 48 11.57 -1.28 -12.79
C ASP A 48 12.14 -0.58 -11.57
N LEU A 49 13.46 -0.51 -11.48
CA LEU A 49 14.16 0.22 -10.43
C LEU A 49 14.95 1.36 -11.07
N LYS A 50 14.63 2.59 -10.68
CA LYS A 50 15.52 3.74 -10.90
C LYS A 50 16.41 3.88 -9.68
N LEU A 51 17.72 3.68 -9.86
CA LEU A 51 18.70 3.73 -8.79
C LEU A 51 19.85 4.66 -9.17
N ASP A 52 19.97 5.74 -8.41
CA ASP A 52 21.06 6.72 -8.51
C ASP A 52 21.93 6.62 -7.26
N LEU A 53 23.19 6.22 -7.47
CA LEU A 53 24.20 6.08 -6.42
C LEU A 53 25.35 7.05 -6.63
N ASP A 54 25.18 8.03 -7.52
CA ASP A 54 26.20 9.04 -7.77
C ASP A 54 26.39 9.86 -6.48
N ASP A 55 27.62 10.30 -6.23
CA ASP A 55 28.07 11.00 -5.02
C ASP A 55 28.14 10.16 -3.73
N TYR A 56 27.72 8.89 -3.75
CA TYR A 56 27.91 8.01 -2.61
C TYR A 56 29.34 7.43 -2.58
N PRO A 57 29.97 7.29 -1.40
CA PRO A 57 31.32 6.74 -1.27
C PRO A 57 31.34 5.19 -1.34
N PHE A 58 30.45 4.59 -2.14
CA PHE A 58 30.39 3.14 -2.30
C PHE A 58 31.48 2.65 -3.25
N PRO A 59 32.21 1.57 -2.92
CA PRO A 59 33.19 1.00 -3.83
C PRO A 59 32.51 0.53 -5.13
N PRO A 60 33.10 0.77 -6.32
CA PRO A 60 32.53 0.32 -7.60
C PRO A 60 32.25 -1.18 -7.67
N GLY A 61 33.06 -1.97 -6.95
CA GLY A 61 32.90 -3.43 -6.88
C GLY A 61 31.79 -3.92 -5.96
N ALA A 62 31.19 -3.05 -5.13
CA ALA A 62 30.14 -3.43 -4.18
C ALA A 62 28.91 -3.96 -4.91
N ARG A 63 28.30 -5.02 -4.36
CA ARG A 63 27.17 -5.73 -4.96
C ARG A 63 25.87 -5.00 -4.65
N LEU A 64 24.98 -4.94 -5.63
CA LEU A 64 23.64 -4.41 -5.50
C LEU A 64 22.65 -5.56 -5.48
N ARG A 65 21.71 -5.50 -4.52
CA ARG A 65 20.64 -6.46 -4.40
C ARG A 65 19.34 -5.76 -4.12
N VAL A 66 18.30 -6.22 -4.81
CA VAL A 66 16.92 -5.77 -4.66
C VAL A 66 16.12 -6.89 -4.00
N GLU A 67 15.36 -6.54 -2.99
CA GLU A 67 14.44 -7.45 -2.30
C GLU A 67 13.04 -6.86 -2.39
N ALA A 68 12.04 -7.72 -2.60
CA ALA A 68 10.63 -7.39 -2.45
C ALA A 68 10.02 -8.31 -1.38
N TRP A 69 9.25 -7.75 -0.46
CA TRP A 69 8.60 -8.53 0.59
C TRP A 69 7.20 -8.01 0.91
N ARG A 70 6.39 -8.93 1.41
CA ARG A 70 5.13 -8.63 2.09
C ARG A 70 4.78 -9.76 3.05
N GLY A 71 4.70 -9.45 4.34
CA GLY A 71 4.57 -10.48 5.38
C GLY A 71 5.67 -11.53 5.23
N ASN A 72 5.28 -12.80 5.02
CA ASN A 72 6.22 -13.91 4.79
C ASN A 72 6.60 -14.14 3.32
N ALA A 73 5.98 -13.43 2.37
CA ALA A 73 6.35 -13.51 0.96
C ALA A 73 7.63 -12.70 0.73
N PHE A 74 8.62 -13.30 0.08
CA PHE A 74 9.93 -12.68 -0.15
C PHE A 74 10.48 -13.12 -1.52
N GLN A 75 11.01 -12.16 -2.27
CA GLN A 75 11.78 -12.39 -3.49
C GLN A 75 13.00 -11.48 -3.53
N ARG A 76 14.05 -11.95 -4.20
CA ARG A 76 15.34 -11.28 -4.25
C ARG A 76 15.95 -11.39 -5.64
N TRP A 77 16.56 -10.29 -6.07
CA TRP A 77 17.27 -10.17 -7.34
C TRP A 77 18.66 -9.56 -7.14
N GLU A 78 19.63 -10.06 -7.89
CA GLU A 78 20.92 -9.42 -8.02
C GLU A 78 20.81 -8.30 -9.07
N TRP A 79 21.38 -7.13 -8.78
CA TRP A 79 21.29 -5.94 -9.63
C TRP A 79 22.67 -5.46 -10.13
N GLY A 80 23.63 -6.40 -10.16
CA GLY A 80 25.02 -6.13 -10.54
C GLY A 80 25.82 -5.46 -9.43
N ARG A 81 26.66 -4.49 -9.81
CA ARG A 81 27.57 -3.78 -8.91
C ARG A 81 27.36 -2.27 -9.03
N VAL A 82 27.85 -1.50 -8.05
CA VAL A 82 27.76 -0.03 -8.06
C VAL A 82 28.34 0.57 -9.35
N GLY A 83 29.56 0.16 -9.73
CA GLY A 83 30.22 0.66 -10.94
C GLY A 83 29.81 -0.04 -12.24
N ALA A 84 28.95 -1.05 -12.16
CA ALA A 84 28.48 -1.84 -13.31
C ALA A 84 27.11 -2.42 -12.97
N GLN A 85 26.10 -1.55 -12.95
CA GLN A 85 24.72 -1.99 -12.70
C GLN A 85 24.31 -2.93 -13.83
N ALA A 86 23.76 -4.08 -13.47
CA ALA A 86 23.33 -5.10 -14.41
C ALA A 86 21.88 -5.45 -14.09
N GLU A 87 20.97 -4.68 -14.68
CA GLU A 87 19.54 -4.91 -14.54
C GLU A 87 19.18 -6.30 -15.12
N PRO A 88 18.51 -7.17 -14.34
CA PRO A 88 18.04 -8.45 -14.86
C PRO A 88 17.11 -8.24 -16.05
N THR A 89 17.17 -9.15 -17.03
CA THR A 89 16.21 -9.15 -18.15
C THR A 89 14.79 -9.18 -17.61
N GLU A 90 13.83 -8.55 -18.29
CA GLU A 90 12.44 -8.38 -17.80
C GLU A 90 11.84 -9.68 -17.27
N ARG A 91 12.01 -10.82 -17.97
CA ARG A 91 11.53 -12.15 -17.53
C ARG A 91 11.96 -12.58 -16.13
N TYR A 92 13.04 -12.02 -15.59
CA TYR A 92 13.55 -12.32 -14.27
C TYR A 92 13.16 -11.27 -13.24
N ARG A 93 12.47 -10.19 -13.60
CA ARG A 93 11.95 -9.15 -12.69
C ARG A 93 10.48 -9.34 -12.34
N THR A 94 10.00 -10.59 -12.41
CA THR A 94 8.61 -10.95 -12.17
C THR A 94 8.30 -11.14 -10.69
N LEU A 95 7.16 -10.61 -10.24
CA LEU A 95 6.65 -10.76 -8.87
C LEU A 95 5.66 -11.93 -8.80
N THR A 96 5.80 -12.77 -7.77
CA THR A 96 4.98 -13.98 -7.56
C THR A 96 3.81 -13.77 -6.58
N ALA A 97 3.75 -12.62 -5.91
CA ALA A 97 2.70 -12.26 -4.94
C ALA A 97 2.15 -10.85 -5.22
N VAL A 98 1.06 -10.48 -4.54
CA VAL A 98 0.32 -9.22 -4.75
C VAL A 98 1.27 -8.00 -4.66
N PRO A 99 1.62 -7.37 -5.79
CA PRO A 99 2.77 -6.48 -5.83
C PRO A 99 2.43 -5.04 -5.45
N GLU A 100 1.16 -4.65 -5.56
CA GLU A 100 0.62 -3.33 -5.13
C GLU A 100 0.87 -3.01 -3.65
N THR A 101 1.20 -4.04 -2.88
CA THR A 101 1.34 -4.02 -1.43
C THR A 101 2.72 -4.49 -0.98
N SER A 102 3.60 -4.80 -1.94
CA SER A 102 4.97 -5.22 -1.68
C SER A 102 5.83 -4.01 -1.36
N GLN A 103 6.71 -4.14 -0.39
CA GLN A 103 7.77 -3.18 -0.12
C GLN A 103 9.07 -3.64 -0.78
N PHE A 104 9.92 -2.69 -1.17
CA PHE A 104 11.19 -2.94 -1.81
C PHE A 104 12.36 -2.37 -1.01
N ARG A 105 13.51 -3.04 -1.12
CA ARG A 105 14.74 -2.72 -0.42
C ARG A 105 15.86 -2.88 -1.40
N VAL A 106 16.74 -1.89 -1.41
CA VAL A 106 18.00 -1.95 -2.14
C VAL A 106 19.12 -2.00 -1.11
N THR A 107 19.95 -3.03 -1.20
CA THR A 107 21.14 -3.18 -0.35
C THR A 107 22.40 -3.01 -1.19
N VAL A 108 23.35 -2.25 -0.65
CA VAL A 108 24.72 -2.16 -1.17
C VAL A 108 25.61 -2.98 -0.25
N ILE A 109 26.21 -4.05 -0.78
CA ILE A 109 26.95 -5.05 -0.01
C ILE A 109 28.43 -4.99 -0.40
N ALA A 110 29.33 -5.06 0.59
CA ALA A 110 30.76 -5.08 0.36
C ALA A 110 31.18 -6.24 -0.57
N ALA A 111 32.23 -5.98 -1.37
CA ALA A 111 32.76 -6.92 -2.36
C ALA A 111 33.69 -7.99 -1.75
N ASP A 112 34.04 -7.85 -0.48
CA ASP A 112 35.01 -8.66 0.28
C ASP A 112 34.40 -9.96 0.85
N ASP A 113 33.24 -10.38 0.36
CA ASP A 113 32.45 -11.53 0.84
C ASP A 113 32.11 -11.56 2.34
N SER A 114 32.36 -10.47 3.06
CA SER A 114 31.96 -10.30 4.46
C SER A 114 30.44 -10.25 4.65
N GLY A 115 29.69 -10.01 3.57
CA GLY A 115 28.25 -9.73 3.62
C GLY A 115 27.91 -8.38 4.26
N ARG A 116 28.91 -7.53 4.54
CA ARG A 116 28.72 -6.24 5.21
C ARG A 116 27.86 -5.29 4.37
N LEU A 117 26.82 -4.75 4.98
CA LEU A 117 25.96 -3.72 4.38
C LEU A 117 26.62 -2.34 4.45
N LEU A 118 26.90 -1.77 3.28
CA LEU A 118 27.45 -0.43 3.11
C LEU A 118 26.35 0.61 2.95
N GLY A 119 25.25 0.26 2.28
CA GLY A 119 24.16 1.17 1.94
C GLY A 119 22.81 0.48 1.96
N LEU A 120 21.75 1.25 2.23
CA LEU A 120 20.39 0.73 2.33
C LEU A 120 19.37 1.79 1.89
N ALA A 121 18.59 1.47 0.86
CA ALA A 121 17.26 2.05 0.66
C ALA A 121 16.24 1.04 1.21
N ASP A 122 15.45 1.40 2.21
CA ASP A 122 14.51 0.48 2.84
C ASP A 122 13.07 0.96 2.69
N LYS A 123 12.12 0.03 2.77
CA LYS A 123 10.67 0.29 2.71
C LYS A 123 10.24 1.15 1.51
N LEU A 124 10.91 0.98 0.37
CA LEU A 124 10.53 1.64 -0.88
C LEU A 124 9.17 1.12 -1.33
N ARG A 125 8.17 2.00 -1.36
CA ARG A 125 6.86 1.66 -1.92
C ARG A 125 6.92 1.79 -3.44
N PRO A 126 6.46 0.78 -4.20
CA PRO A 126 6.41 0.88 -5.64
C PRO A 126 5.38 1.92 -6.05
N ARG A 127 5.76 2.78 -7.00
CA ARG A 127 4.80 3.66 -7.67
C ARG A 127 3.95 2.84 -8.61
N LEU A 128 2.65 2.89 -8.38
CA LEU A 128 1.65 2.39 -9.32
C LEU A 128 1.28 3.51 -10.30
N PRO A 129 0.94 3.20 -11.56
CA PRO A 129 0.46 4.24 -12.49
C PRO A 129 -0.88 4.86 -12.04
N VAL A 130 -1.61 4.19 -11.15
CA VAL A 130 -2.74 4.73 -10.38
C VAL A 130 -2.63 4.16 -8.97
N GLU A 131 -2.42 5.00 -7.96
CA GLU A 131 -2.41 4.57 -6.56
C GLU A 131 -3.86 4.41 -6.08
N SER A 132 -4.31 3.17 -5.87
CA SER A 132 -5.52 2.92 -5.09
C SER A 132 -5.16 3.03 -3.62
N LEU A 133 -5.83 3.92 -2.89
CA LEU A 133 -5.66 4.04 -1.45
C LEU A 133 -6.02 2.74 -0.71
N LEU A 134 -6.89 1.92 -1.32
CA LEU A 134 -7.31 0.61 -0.82
C LEU A 134 -7.11 -0.46 -1.89
N PRO A 135 -5.96 -1.15 -1.91
CA PRO A 135 -5.76 -2.30 -2.77
C PRO A 135 -6.73 -3.44 -2.43
N LEU A 136 -7.11 -4.21 -3.45
CA LEU A 136 -7.94 -5.40 -3.31
C LEU A 136 -7.06 -6.65 -3.37
N GLN A 137 -7.30 -7.60 -2.48
CA GLN A 137 -6.56 -8.86 -2.47
C GLN A 137 -7.48 -10.07 -2.30
N PRO A 138 -7.45 -11.03 -3.24
CA PRO A 138 -7.99 -12.36 -3.01
C PRO A 138 -7.29 -13.05 -1.84
N ALA A 139 -8.06 -13.59 -0.91
CA ALA A 139 -7.55 -14.33 0.23
C ALA A 139 -8.44 -15.56 0.50
N ASP A 140 -7.88 -16.55 1.19
CA ASP A 140 -8.70 -17.59 1.79
C ASP A 140 -9.23 -17.02 3.11
N LEU A 141 -10.56 -16.83 3.19
CA LEU A 141 -11.23 -16.21 4.33
C LEU A 141 -12.24 -17.16 4.99
N GLY A 142 -12.26 -18.45 4.61
CA GLY A 142 -13.29 -19.39 5.06
C GLY A 142 -14.70 -18.87 4.75
N GLY A 143 -15.52 -18.66 5.79
CA GLY A 143 -16.89 -18.15 5.65
C GLY A 143 -17.04 -16.62 5.55
N GLU A 144 -15.96 -15.85 5.71
CA GLU A 144 -16.02 -14.39 5.60
C GLU A 144 -15.99 -13.95 4.13
N VAL A 145 -16.82 -12.96 3.76
CA VAL A 145 -16.85 -12.41 2.39
C VAL A 145 -15.68 -11.46 2.14
N TRP A 146 -15.35 -10.64 3.13
CA TRP A 146 -14.28 -9.66 3.07
C TRP A 146 -13.73 -9.38 4.47
N ARG A 147 -12.50 -8.88 4.53
CA ARG A 147 -11.85 -8.44 5.77
C ARG A 147 -10.87 -7.32 5.48
N LEU A 148 -10.76 -6.33 6.37
CA LEU A 148 -9.62 -5.41 6.32
C LEU A 148 -8.38 -6.06 6.95
N ASP A 149 -7.30 -6.03 6.19
CA ASP A 149 -5.97 -6.28 6.71
C ASP A 149 -5.25 -4.94 6.88
N PHE A 150 -5.09 -4.51 8.12
CA PHE A 150 -4.37 -3.29 8.45
C PHE A 150 -2.84 -3.44 8.32
N GLY A 151 -2.32 -4.64 8.03
CA GLY A 151 -0.89 -4.89 7.99
C GLY A 151 -0.21 -4.66 9.34
N GLN A 152 1.13 -4.67 9.36
CA GLN A 152 1.92 -4.31 10.54
C GLN A 152 2.95 -3.24 10.20
N GLY A 153 3.24 -2.35 11.16
CA GLY A 153 4.20 -1.25 10.96
C GLY A 153 3.77 -0.35 9.79
N ASP A 154 4.64 -0.23 8.78
CA ASP A 154 4.44 0.67 7.63
C ASP A 154 3.74 0.00 6.44
N ASP A 155 3.16 -1.18 6.63
CA ASP A 155 2.33 -1.83 5.61
C ASP A 155 1.08 -0.99 5.30
N ILE A 156 0.57 -1.11 4.07
CA ILE A 156 -0.68 -0.42 3.68
C ILE A 156 -1.90 -1.25 4.06
N VAL A 157 -3.04 -0.57 4.25
CA VAL A 157 -4.32 -1.24 4.48
C VAL A 157 -4.80 -1.90 3.19
N VAL A 158 -5.27 -3.14 3.29
CA VAL A 158 -5.76 -3.92 2.14
C VAL A 158 -7.13 -4.47 2.44
N LEU A 159 -8.03 -4.39 1.45
CA LEU A 159 -9.30 -5.09 1.50
C LEU A 159 -9.11 -6.51 0.97
N LYS A 160 -9.03 -7.46 1.90
CA LYS A 160 -9.05 -8.89 1.56
C LYS A 160 -10.47 -9.30 1.21
N VAL A 161 -10.60 -10.05 0.14
CA VAL A 161 -11.88 -10.56 -0.36
C VAL A 161 -11.76 -12.05 -0.54
N ASN A 162 -12.81 -12.77 -0.20
CA ASN A 162 -12.80 -14.22 -0.30
C ASN A 162 -12.57 -14.63 -1.76
N ARG A 163 -11.53 -15.44 -1.99
CA ARG A 163 -11.18 -15.95 -3.33
C ARG A 163 -12.27 -16.80 -3.96
N GLU A 164 -13.16 -17.37 -3.15
CA GLU A 164 -14.31 -18.14 -3.62
C GLU A 164 -15.41 -17.25 -4.21
N MET A 165 -15.34 -15.92 -4.02
CA MET A 165 -16.28 -14.98 -4.59
C MET A 165 -16.08 -14.88 -6.12
N PRO A 166 -17.09 -15.22 -6.93
CA PRO A 166 -16.99 -15.09 -8.39
C PRO A 166 -16.79 -13.65 -8.80
N ASP A 167 -15.89 -13.41 -9.77
CA ASP A 167 -15.60 -12.08 -10.33
C ASP A 167 -15.39 -10.98 -9.27
N PHE A 168 -14.75 -11.31 -8.13
CA PHE A 168 -14.66 -10.42 -6.96
C PHE A 168 -14.29 -8.96 -7.31
N ASP A 169 -13.33 -8.76 -8.21
CA ASP A 169 -12.89 -7.43 -8.66
C ASP A 169 -14.01 -6.61 -9.31
N ARG A 170 -14.78 -7.24 -10.20
CA ARG A 170 -15.95 -6.60 -10.81
C ARG A 170 -16.99 -6.33 -9.74
N THR A 171 -17.30 -7.32 -8.90
CA THR A 171 -18.33 -7.18 -7.87
C THR A 171 -18.04 -6.01 -6.93
N ILE A 172 -16.81 -5.88 -6.41
CA ILE A 172 -16.45 -4.78 -5.51
C ILE A 172 -16.52 -3.40 -6.19
N ARG A 173 -16.22 -3.35 -7.49
CA ARG A 173 -16.15 -2.09 -8.25
C ARG A 173 -17.50 -1.64 -8.79
N THR A 174 -18.38 -2.58 -9.12
CA THR A 174 -19.61 -2.27 -9.86
C THR A 174 -20.87 -2.69 -9.14
N ASP A 175 -20.82 -3.65 -8.20
CA ASP A 175 -22.01 -4.08 -7.48
C ASP A 175 -22.49 -2.98 -6.53
N PRO A 176 -23.66 -2.39 -6.78
CA PRO A 176 -24.13 -1.25 -6.01
C PRO A 176 -24.48 -1.64 -4.56
N ALA A 177 -24.94 -2.87 -4.33
CA ALA A 177 -25.29 -3.35 -3.00
C ALA A 177 -24.04 -3.63 -2.16
N PHE A 178 -23.04 -4.29 -2.74
CA PHE A 178 -21.75 -4.51 -2.09
C PHE A 178 -21.12 -3.18 -1.72
N ARG A 179 -21.02 -2.24 -2.67
CA ARG A 179 -20.40 -0.94 -2.41
C ARG A 179 -21.15 -0.14 -1.35
N GLY A 180 -22.47 -0.15 -1.41
CA GLY A 180 -23.31 0.58 -0.45
C GLY A 180 -23.18 0.06 0.98
N LEU A 181 -22.97 -1.24 1.17
CA LEU A 181 -22.82 -1.84 2.50
C LEU A 181 -21.37 -1.86 3.00
N VAL A 182 -20.41 -2.13 2.11
CA VAL A 182 -19.02 -2.42 2.49
C VAL A 182 -18.17 -1.16 2.54
N MET A 183 -18.25 -0.27 1.55
CA MET A 183 -17.33 0.88 1.46
C MET A 183 -17.48 1.88 2.62
N PRO A 184 -18.70 2.23 3.08
CA PRO A 184 -18.85 3.09 4.26
C PRO A 184 -18.25 2.47 5.53
N GLN A 185 -18.43 1.17 5.73
CA GLN A 185 -17.87 0.45 6.87
C GLN A 185 -16.34 0.36 6.79
N VAL A 186 -15.79 0.13 5.60
CA VAL A 186 -14.34 0.14 5.39
C VAL A 186 -13.73 1.49 5.76
N LEU A 187 -14.31 2.59 5.27
CA LEU A 187 -13.81 3.93 5.58
C LEU A 187 -13.90 4.21 7.09
N ARG A 188 -15.03 3.85 7.71
CA ARG A 188 -15.24 3.96 9.15
C ARG A 188 -14.13 3.24 9.93
N SER A 189 -13.95 1.95 9.70
CA SER A 189 -12.98 1.14 10.43
C SER A 189 -11.54 1.62 10.25
N ILE A 190 -11.21 2.21 9.09
CA ILE A 190 -9.89 2.78 8.84
C ILE A 190 -9.67 4.05 9.67
N LEU A 191 -10.63 4.96 9.69
CA LEU A 191 -10.51 6.20 10.47
C LEU A 191 -10.56 5.92 11.98
N GLU A 192 -11.39 4.98 12.43
CA GLU A 192 -11.41 4.51 13.82
C GLU A 192 -10.05 3.93 14.22
N ARG A 193 -9.48 3.05 13.39
CA ARG A 193 -8.16 2.47 13.66
C ARG A 193 -7.08 3.55 13.76
N ALA A 194 -7.06 4.49 12.81
CA ALA A 194 -6.06 5.55 12.76
C ALA A 194 -6.14 6.48 13.97
N LEU A 195 -7.33 6.99 14.29
CA LEU A 195 -7.52 8.00 15.34
C LEU A 195 -7.62 7.40 16.75
N LEU A 196 -8.40 6.33 16.91
CA LEU A 196 -8.80 5.86 18.24
C LEU A 196 -7.92 4.73 18.78
N VAL A 197 -7.20 4.03 17.89
CA VAL A 197 -6.37 2.89 18.28
C VAL A 197 -4.89 3.18 18.11
N GLU A 198 -4.52 3.82 16.99
CA GLU A 198 -3.12 4.18 16.73
C GLU A 198 -2.80 5.62 17.11
N HIS A 199 -3.80 6.44 17.46
CA HIS A 199 -3.65 7.83 17.90
C HIS A 199 -2.78 8.65 16.93
N GLU A 200 -2.96 8.41 15.63
CA GLU A 200 -2.20 9.10 14.60
C GLU A 200 -2.55 10.59 14.61
N ASP A 201 -1.52 11.44 14.56
CA ASP A 201 -1.72 12.88 14.36
C ASP A 201 -2.16 13.15 12.92
N PRO A 202 -3.37 13.68 12.68
CA PRO A 202 -3.81 14.02 11.33
C PRO A 202 -2.98 15.12 10.65
N GLY A 203 -2.16 15.85 11.42
CA GLY A 203 -1.20 16.82 10.93
C GLY A 203 0.04 16.19 10.30
N ASP A 204 0.37 14.94 10.63
CA ASP A 204 1.52 14.23 10.06
C ASP A 204 1.27 13.85 8.60
N GLN A 205 2.07 14.39 7.69
CA GLN A 205 1.99 14.17 6.25
C GLN A 205 2.84 12.99 5.76
N GLU A 206 3.70 12.44 6.62
CA GLU A 206 4.60 11.33 6.29
C GLU A 206 4.07 9.98 6.83
N GLY A 207 3.05 10.04 7.68
CA GLY A 207 2.39 8.88 8.29
C GLY A 207 1.68 7.98 7.27
N ARG A 208 1.56 6.68 7.61
CA ARG A 208 0.85 5.69 6.77
C ARG A 208 -0.64 5.99 6.59
N TRP A 209 -1.20 6.84 7.45
CA TRP A 209 -2.60 7.26 7.43
C TRP A 209 -2.83 8.62 6.73
N ALA A 210 -1.77 9.35 6.36
CA ALA A 210 -1.88 10.70 5.79
C ALA A 210 -2.85 10.78 4.61
N SER A 211 -2.72 9.86 3.64
CA SER A 211 -3.61 9.81 2.46
C SER A 211 -5.07 9.49 2.80
N TRP A 212 -5.34 8.84 3.94
CA TRP A 212 -6.70 8.61 4.43
C TRP A 212 -7.31 9.87 5.03
N PHE A 213 -6.51 10.67 5.75
CA PHE A 213 -6.94 11.98 6.22
C PHE A 213 -7.16 12.97 5.06
N ASP A 214 -6.32 12.92 4.02
CA ASP A 214 -6.53 13.74 2.82
C ASP A 214 -7.83 13.37 2.10
N LEU A 215 -8.12 12.06 1.97
CA LEU A 215 -9.40 11.60 1.46
C LEU A 215 -10.55 12.12 2.35
N ALA A 216 -10.45 12.01 3.67
CA ALA A 216 -11.48 12.48 4.59
C ALA A 216 -11.74 13.99 4.47
N ARG A 217 -10.68 14.81 4.39
CA ARG A 217 -10.79 16.27 4.13
C ARG A 217 -11.46 16.56 2.79
N SER A 218 -11.18 15.76 1.75
CA SER A 218 -11.85 15.92 0.45
C SER A 218 -13.34 15.58 0.46
N ILE A 219 -13.78 14.78 1.44
CA ILE A 219 -15.17 14.38 1.64
C ILE A 219 -15.90 15.37 2.54
N LEU A 220 -15.24 15.85 3.60
CA LEU A 220 -15.80 16.76 4.59
C LEU A 220 -14.87 17.98 4.78
N PRO A 221 -14.82 18.90 3.80
CA PRO A 221 -13.84 20.00 3.78
C PRO A 221 -14.07 21.05 4.88
N ASP A 222 -15.29 21.16 5.39
CA ASP A 222 -15.65 22.16 6.40
C ASP A 222 -15.31 21.72 7.84
N ARG A 223 -14.76 20.50 8.03
CA ARG A 223 -14.40 19.96 9.35
C ARG A 223 -13.11 19.18 9.31
N ASP A 224 -12.09 19.72 9.98
CA ASP A 224 -10.81 19.03 10.12
C ASP A 224 -10.90 17.81 11.06
N PRO A 225 -10.08 16.77 10.79
CA PRO A 225 -9.93 15.63 11.70
C PRO A 225 -9.43 16.10 13.07
N PRO A 226 -10.05 15.64 14.18
CA PRO A 226 -9.53 15.91 15.51
C PRO A 226 -8.27 15.08 15.78
N SER A 227 -7.35 15.62 16.57
CA SER A 227 -6.27 14.82 17.18
C SER A 227 -6.82 14.12 18.42
N VAL A 228 -6.44 12.86 18.64
CA VAL A 228 -6.87 12.06 19.80
C VAL A 228 -5.65 11.57 20.58
N SER A 229 -5.43 12.00 21.81
CA SER A 229 -4.30 11.53 22.63
C SER A 229 -4.50 10.09 23.15
N HIS A 230 -3.42 9.45 23.59
CA HIS A 230 -3.49 8.08 24.15
C HIS A 230 -4.28 8.01 25.48
N ASP A 231 -4.33 9.11 26.21
CA ASP A 231 -5.05 9.29 27.47
C ASP A 231 -6.29 10.18 27.28
N ALA A 232 -6.80 10.24 26.05
CA ALA A 232 -7.92 11.09 25.67
C ALA A 232 -9.13 10.82 26.58
N PRO A 233 -9.74 11.87 27.15
CA PRO A 233 -10.99 11.74 27.89
C PRO A 233 -12.15 11.35 26.96
N ASP A 234 -13.22 10.82 27.53
CA ASP A 234 -14.39 10.30 26.79
C ASP A 234 -15.00 11.33 25.82
N ASP A 235 -14.92 12.62 26.12
CA ASP A 235 -15.45 13.69 25.27
C ASP A 235 -14.64 13.92 23.98
N GLU A 236 -13.32 13.73 24.04
CA GLU A 236 -12.42 13.78 22.89
C GLU A 236 -12.62 12.56 21.98
N ILE A 237 -12.73 11.36 22.58
CA ILE A 237 -13.10 10.13 21.85
C ILE A 237 -14.46 10.32 21.17
N ALA A 238 -15.46 10.83 21.90
CA ALA A 238 -16.78 11.07 21.34
C ALA A 238 -16.77 12.17 20.25
N GLN A 239 -15.84 13.12 20.30
CA GLN A 239 -15.66 14.11 19.24
C GLN A 239 -15.09 13.46 17.97
N ALA A 240 -14.09 12.60 18.12
CA ALA A 240 -13.55 11.82 17.01
C ALA A 240 -14.59 10.90 16.38
N ASP A 241 -15.38 10.18 17.18
CA ASP A 241 -16.50 9.37 16.69
C ASP A 241 -17.49 10.20 15.86
N ARG A 242 -17.92 11.35 16.38
CA ARG A 242 -18.83 12.25 15.65
C ARG A 242 -18.23 12.75 14.33
N TRP A 243 -16.92 13.00 14.31
CA TRP A 243 -16.24 13.41 13.08
C TRP A 243 -16.18 12.25 12.07
N ILE A 244 -15.81 11.04 12.50
CA ILE A 244 -15.78 9.83 11.67
C ILE A 244 -17.16 9.58 11.06
N GLU A 245 -18.22 9.64 11.87
CA GLU A 245 -19.60 9.50 11.38
C GLU A 245 -19.98 10.56 10.37
N GLY A 246 -19.55 11.81 10.56
CA GLY A 246 -19.75 12.90 9.61
C GLY A 246 -19.11 12.60 8.25
N VAL A 247 -17.86 12.12 8.24
CA VAL A 247 -17.13 11.75 7.02
C VAL A 247 -17.84 10.59 6.32
N VAL A 248 -18.20 9.54 7.06
CA VAL A 248 -18.86 8.33 6.52
C VAL A 248 -20.25 8.67 5.96
N ALA A 249 -21.00 9.55 6.62
CA ALA A 249 -22.31 10.01 6.15
C ALA A 249 -22.17 10.77 4.82
N ALA A 250 -21.24 11.73 4.73
CA ALA A 250 -20.97 12.48 3.51
C ALA A 250 -20.48 11.57 2.37
N PHE A 251 -19.57 10.65 2.67
CA PHE A 251 -19.11 9.64 1.70
C PHE A 251 -20.24 8.77 1.16
N SER A 252 -21.13 8.32 2.05
CA SER A 252 -22.27 7.47 1.71
C SER A 252 -23.29 8.21 0.84
N ALA A 253 -23.55 9.48 1.13
CA ALA A 253 -24.47 10.32 0.36
C ALA A 253 -23.91 10.65 -1.03
N ASP A 254 -22.68 11.16 -1.11
CA ASP A 254 -22.20 11.85 -2.31
C ASP A 254 -21.30 10.99 -3.20
N LYS A 255 -20.41 10.19 -2.60
CA LYS A 255 -19.40 9.41 -3.35
C LYS A 255 -19.94 8.05 -3.77
N VAL A 256 -20.61 7.36 -2.86
CA VAL A 256 -21.15 6.00 -3.12
C VAL A 256 -22.62 6.05 -3.51
N LYS A 257 -23.38 7.08 -3.12
CA LYS A 257 -24.86 7.11 -3.23
C LYS A 257 -25.47 5.81 -2.66
N ALA A 258 -24.95 5.41 -1.50
CA ALA A 258 -25.05 4.05 -0.97
C ALA A 258 -26.50 3.57 -0.89
N LEU A 259 -27.39 4.38 -0.32
CA LEU A 259 -28.80 4.02 -0.13
C LEU A 259 -29.57 3.92 -1.46
N ASP A 260 -29.39 4.89 -2.36
CA ASP A 260 -30.10 4.91 -3.64
C ASP A 260 -29.69 3.72 -4.50
N ARG A 261 -28.39 3.49 -4.60
CA ARG A 261 -27.82 2.35 -5.32
C ARG A 261 -28.21 1.00 -4.73
N TYR A 262 -28.23 0.88 -3.40
CA TYR A 262 -28.71 -0.33 -2.74
C TYR A 262 -30.20 -0.57 -3.04
N ARG A 263 -31.04 0.48 -3.01
CA ARG A 263 -32.47 0.37 -3.33
C ARG A 263 -32.71 -0.08 -4.77
N GLU A 264 -31.96 0.46 -5.73
CA GLU A 264 -32.02 0.04 -7.13
C GLU A 264 -31.66 -1.44 -7.28
N ALA A 265 -30.55 -1.87 -6.68
CA ALA A 265 -30.12 -3.27 -6.74
C ALA A 265 -31.09 -4.23 -6.02
N TRP A 266 -31.68 -3.81 -4.90
CA TRP A 266 -32.66 -4.60 -4.16
C TRP A 266 -33.95 -4.81 -4.96
N ARG A 267 -34.42 -3.79 -5.67
CA ARG A 267 -35.65 -3.86 -6.48
C ARG A 267 -35.49 -4.64 -7.78
N ALA A 268 -34.25 -4.83 -8.24
CA ALA A 268 -33.95 -5.57 -9.46
C ALA A 268 -33.87 -7.10 -9.26
N LYS A 269 -34.03 -7.58 -8.03
CA LYS A 269 -34.13 -9.00 -7.67
C LYS A 269 -35.58 -9.40 -7.50
#